data_AF-A0A0R3DHB9-F1
#
_entry.id   AF-A0A0R3DHB9-F1
#
_cell.length_a   1.000
_cell.length_b   1.000
_cell.length_c   1.000
_cell.angle_alpha   90.00
_cell.angle_beta   90.00
_cell.angle_gamma   90.00
#
_symmetry.space_group_name_H-M   'P 1'
#
loop_
_entity.id
_entity.type
_entity.pdbx_description
1 polymer ?
#
loop_
_entity_poly.entity_id
_entity_poly.type
_entity_poly.pdbx_seq_one_letter_code
_entity_poly.pdbx_strand_id
1 'polypeptide(L)'
;MANDKLVLARTNIENLVSNLRGEVGEAITTWLLMRHFIASAQQQQSGNIDKDVSNKNVQFAHLLGDKLSDELVGRLSELAEKKIGQLTFYFAARKLGLFEAEADAFTAYILKSKIRDKRNRDVSHKQLPGEANKQTYLHIEYRVLLRAVARALRLMKRIDRHVLGPCAPFVWKEARKRRYDFLSPPRAGYMLVPYLNLSPEERVQIVLQELAEKRTRLTEEPTMINGKPAKILACKQWGVIVLGNALLGLGSYPLIKLDNLQMGEPSDDAEGAPAGAPG
;
A
#
# COMPACT_ATOMS: atom_id res chain seq x y z
N MET A 1 5.78 -10.25 29.64
CA MET A 1 6.91 -9.29 29.71
C MET A 1 8.24 -9.83 29.20
N ALA A 2 8.85 -10.87 29.79
CA ALA A 2 10.12 -11.43 29.30
C ALA A 2 10.02 -12.02 27.88
N ASN A 3 8.91 -12.73 27.61
CA ASN A 3 8.62 -13.29 26.28
C ASN A 3 8.38 -12.18 25.22
N ASP A 4 7.68 -11.10 25.58
CA ASP A 4 7.38 -10.00 24.65
C ASP A 4 8.63 -9.27 24.18
N LYS A 5 9.60 -9.05 25.09
CA LYS A 5 10.91 -8.47 24.73
C LYS A 5 11.68 -9.35 23.75
N LEU A 6 11.63 -10.67 23.96
CA LEU A 6 12.30 -11.64 23.10
C LEU A 6 11.64 -11.74 21.73
N VAL A 7 10.30 -11.74 21.66
CA VAL A 7 9.55 -11.68 20.39
C VAL A 7 9.87 -10.38 19.64
N LEU A 8 9.82 -9.23 20.32
CA LEU A 8 10.22 -7.94 19.75
C LEU A 8 11.64 -7.96 19.21
N ALA A 9 12.60 -8.57 19.91
CA ALA A 9 13.97 -8.66 19.45
C ALA A 9 14.10 -9.54 18.19
N ARG A 10 13.48 -10.73 18.19
CA ARG A 10 13.65 -11.74 17.14
C ARG A 10 12.87 -11.48 15.85
N THR A 11 11.75 -10.77 15.91
CA THR A 11 10.92 -10.54 14.71
C THR A 11 11.64 -9.64 13.69
N ASN A 12 11.80 -10.11 12.45
CA ASN A 12 12.32 -9.30 11.36
C ASN A 12 11.33 -8.19 10.96
N ILE A 13 11.82 -6.96 10.78
CA ILE A 13 11.00 -5.77 10.49
C ILE A 13 10.34 -5.88 9.11
N GLU A 14 11.09 -6.28 8.08
CA GLU A 14 10.58 -6.41 6.71
C GLU A 14 9.46 -7.44 6.66
N ASN A 15 9.63 -8.58 7.32
CA ASN A 15 8.60 -9.62 7.41
C ASN A 15 7.34 -9.10 8.12
N LEU A 16 7.48 -8.41 9.25
CA LEU A 16 6.36 -7.83 9.99
C LEU A 16 5.60 -6.80 9.15
N VAL A 17 6.31 -5.85 8.56
CA VAL A 17 5.75 -4.75 7.79
C VAL A 17 5.10 -5.28 6.50
N SER A 18 5.72 -6.24 5.83
CA SER A 18 5.16 -6.89 4.63
C SER A 18 3.84 -7.58 4.95
N ASN A 19 3.79 -8.40 6.01
CA ASN A 19 2.56 -9.08 6.40
C ASN A 19 1.47 -8.11 6.88
N LEU A 20 1.84 -7.07 7.63
CA LEU A 20 0.91 -6.03 8.04
C LEU A 20 0.31 -5.30 6.83
N ARG A 21 1.13 -5.02 5.81
CA ARG A 21 0.67 -4.45 4.53
C ARG A 21 -0.31 -5.39 3.83
N GLY A 22 -0.03 -6.70 3.85
CA GLY A 22 -0.94 -7.74 3.38
C GLY A 22 -2.31 -7.70 4.06
N GLU A 23 -2.36 -7.60 5.39
CA GLU A 23 -3.63 -7.53 6.15
C GLU A 23 -4.40 -6.23 5.89
N VAL A 24 -3.71 -5.10 5.78
CA VAL A 24 -4.34 -3.83 5.37
C VAL A 24 -4.85 -3.94 3.93
N GLY A 25 -4.11 -4.65 3.07
CA GLY A 25 -4.51 -4.98 1.71
C GLY A 25 -5.81 -5.77 1.63
N GLU A 26 -5.94 -6.82 2.43
CA GLU A 26 -7.18 -7.57 2.58
C GLU A 26 -8.32 -6.66 3.00
N ALA A 27 -8.14 -5.82 4.02
CA ALA A 27 -9.17 -4.87 4.44
C ALA A 27 -9.58 -3.88 3.32
N ILE A 28 -8.65 -3.43 2.47
CA ILE A 28 -8.98 -2.59 1.30
C ILE A 28 -9.82 -3.38 0.30
N THR A 29 -9.42 -4.60 -0.03
CA THR A 29 -10.11 -5.44 -1.01
C THR A 29 -11.49 -5.85 -0.53
N THR A 30 -11.63 -6.29 0.72
CA THR A 30 -12.93 -6.59 1.34
C THR A 30 -13.86 -5.36 1.29
N TRP A 31 -13.34 -4.16 1.55
CA TRP A 31 -14.13 -2.93 1.42
C TRP A 31 -14.56 -2.63 -0.03
N LEU A 32 -13.67 -2.84 -1.00
CA LEU A 32 -13.98 -2.65 -2.42
C LEU A 32 -15.07 -3.62 -2.89
N LEU A 33 -14.98 -4.90 -2.50
CA LEU A 33 -15.98 -5.91 -2.79
C LEU A 33 -17.32 -5.57 -2.11
N MET A 34 -17.28 -5.18 -0.83
CA MET A 34 -18.49 -4.78 -0.10
C MET A 34 -19.19 -3.62 -0.80
N ARG A 35 -18.42 -2.60 -1.20
CA ARG A 35 -18.94 -1.45 -1.95
C ARG A 35 -19.54 -1.87 -3.28
N HIS A 36 -18.91 -2.81 -4.00
CA HIS A 36 -19.42 -3.32 -5.26
C HIS A 36 -20.79 -3.98 -5.07
N PHE A 37 -20.93 -4.89 -4.10
CA PHE A 37 -22.20 -5.57 -3.83
C PHE A 37 -23.30 -4.61 -3.34
N ILE A 38 -22.97 -3.64 -2.49
CA ILE A 38 -23.94 -2.61 -2.07
C ILE A 38 -24.44 -1.82 -3.28
N ALA A 39 -23.55 -1.42 -4.18
CA ALA A 39 -23.92 -0.67 -5.39
C ALA A 39 -24.75 -1.54 -6.35
N SER A 40 -24.39 -2.81 -6.53
CA SER A 40 -25.15 -3.76 -7.36
C SER A 40 -26.56 -4.00 -6.81
N ALA A 41 -26.71 -4.12 -5.49
CA ALA A 41 -28.01 -4.25 -4.85
C ALA A 41 -28.88 -3.01 -5.12
N GLN A 42 -28.32 -1.81 -4.96
CA GLN A 42 -29.02 -0.55 -5.23
C GLN A 42 -29.43 -0.38 -6.70
N GLN A 43 -28.61 -0.84 -7.64
CA GLN A 43 -28.95 -0.79 -9.08
C GLN A 43 -30.09 -1.73 -9.47
N GLN A 44 -30.30 -2.80 -8.69
CA GLN A 44 -31.32 -3.81 -8.96
C GLN A 44 -32.60 -3.60 -8.15
N GLN A 45 -32.63 -2.59 -7.26
CA GLN A 45 -33.83 -2.22 -6.52
C GLN A 45 -34.86 -1.58 -7.45
N SER A 46 -36.08 -2.10 -7.39
CA SER A 46 -37.22 -1.63 -8.18
C SER A 46 -38.00 -0.51 -7.49
N GLY A 47 -37.68 -0.20 -6.22
CA GLY A 47 -38.40 0.76 -5.39
C GLY A 47 -39.72 0.20 -4.84
N ASN A 48 -40.08 -1.04 -5.19
CA ASN A 48 -41.19 -1.78 -4.63
C ASN A 48 -40.65 -2.85 -3.66
N ILE A 49 -40.95 -2.68 -2.37
CA ILE A 49 -40.42 -3.52 -1.29
C ILE A 49 -40.74 -5.01 -1.53
N ASP A 50 -41.97 -5.35 -1.90
CA ASP A 50 -42.38 -6.75 -2.07
C ASP A 50 -41.64 -7.44 -3.24
N LYS A 51 -41.39 -6.68 -4.31
CA LYS A 51 -40.60 -7.14 -5.46
C LYS A 51 -39.12 -7.28 -5.12
N ASP A 52 -38.57 -6.34 -4.34
CA ASP A 52 -37.16 -6.33 -3.96
C ASP A 52 -36.84 -7.42 -2.92
N VAL A 53 -37.77 -7.72 -2.02
CA VAL A 53 -37.66 -8.85 -1.06
C VAL A 53 -37.64 -10.19 -1.80
N SER A 54 -38.45 -10.31 -2.85
CA SER A 54 -38.54 -11.53 -3.67
C SER A 54 -37.40 -11.67 -4.69
N ASN A 55 -36.62 -10.61 -4.93
CA ASN A 55 -35.53 -10.60 -5.90
C ASN A 55 -34.28 -11.27 -5.32
N LYS A 56 -34.05 -12.52 -5.73
CA LYS A 56 -32.90 -13.34 -5.29
C LYS A 56 -31.55 -12.66 -5.52
N ASN A 57 -31.39 -11.86 -6.57
CA ASN A 57 -30.12 -11.19 -6.87
C ASN A 57 -29.86 -10.02 -5.90
N VAL A 58 -30.88 -9.25 -5.58
CA VAL A 58 -30.82 -8.17 -4.57
C VAL A 58 -30.51 -8.77 -3.19
N GLN A 59 -31.20 -9.84 -2.80
CA GLN A 59 -30.95 -10.54 -1.53
C GLN A 59 -29.54 -11.12 -1.46
N PHE A 60 -29.07 -11.74 -2.55
CA PHE A 60 -27.72 -12.28 -2.61
C PHE A 60 -26.65 -11.18 -2.47
N ALA A 61 -26.82 -10.05 -3.14
CA ALA A 61 -25.91 -8.91 -3.03
C ALA A 61 -25.90 -8.32 -1.61
N HIS A 62 -27.06 -8.17 -0.96
CA HIS A 62 -27.13 -7.75 0.44
C HIS A 62 -26.42 -8.73 1.38
N LEU A 63 -26.68 -10.04 1.23
CA LEU A 63 -26.04 -11.08 2.02
C LEU A 63 -24.51 -11.02 1.91
N LEU A 64 -23.97 -10.88 0.69
CA LEU A 64 -22.53 -10.74 0.49
C LEU A 64 -21.98 -9.44 1.08
N GLY A 65 -22.70 -8.32 0.93
CA GLY A 65 -22.35 -7.06 1.57
C GLY A 65 -22.23 -7.18 3.09
N ASP A 66 -23.18 -7.86 3.74
CA ASP A 66 -23.17 -8.08 5.18
C ASP A 66 -22.03 -9.00 5.63
N LYS A 67 -21.76 -10.08 4.88
CA LYS A 67 -20.62 -10.97 5.17
C LYS A 67 -19.28 -10.26 5.06
N LEU A 68 -19.10 -9.42 4.04
CA LEU A 68 -17.89 -8.63 3.87
C LEU A 68 -17.76 -7.53 4.94
N SER A 69 -18.88 -6.98 5.41
CA SER A 69 -18.92 -6.07 6.56
C SER A 69 -18.43 -6.75 7.84
N ASP A 70 -18.91 -7.97 8.13
CA ASP A 70 -18.46 -8.75 9.29
C ASP A 70 -16.96 -9.13 9.18
N GLU A 71 -16.48 -9.47 7.97
CA GLU A 71 -15.06 -9.73 7.74
C GLU A 71 -14.20 -8.48 8.02
N LEU A 72 -14.61 -7.30 7.51
CA LEU A 72 -13.94 -6.03 7.82
C LEU A 72 -13.89 -5.76 9.32
N VAL A 73 -15.00 -6.00 10.02
CA VAL A 73 -15.10 -5.84 11.47
C VAL A 73 -14.08 -6.73 12.19
N GLY A 74 -13.96 -7.99 11.76
CA GLY A 74 -12.95 -8.92 12.25
C GLY A 74 -11.53 -8.39 12.08
N ARG A 75 -11.15 -8.10 10.83
CA ARG A 75 -9.79 -7.66 10.46
C ARG A 75 -9.39 -6.34 11.12
N LEU A 76 -10.27 -5.33 11.07
CA LEU A 76 -10.01 -4.02 11.67
C LEU A 76 -9.88 -4.09 13.19
N SER A 77 -10.65 -4.97 13.84
CA SER A 77 -10.52 -5.22 15.27
C SER A 77 -9.18 -5.86 15.60
N GLU A 78 -8.75 -6.84 14.83
CA GLU A 78 -7.47 -7.54 15.04
C GLU A 78 -6.28 -6.61 14.85
N LEU A 79 -6.27 -5.78 13.79
CA LEU A 79 -5.24 -4.77 13.57
C LEU A 79 -5.10 -3.78 14.73
N ALA A 80 -6.17 -3.55 15.49
CA ALA A 80 -6.24 -2.63 16.62
C ALA A 80 -5.91 -3.25 17.99
N GLU A 81 -5.71 -4.56 18.07
CA GLU A 81 -5.36 -5.23 19.32
C GLU A 81 -3.97 -4.77 19.82
N LYS A 82 -3.84 -4.60 21.14
CA LYS A 82 -2.58 -4.22 21.80
C LYS A 82 -1.78 -5.46 22.20
N LYS A 83 -1.38 -6.26 21.22
CA LYS A 83 -0.70 -7.55 21.44
C LYS A 83 0.62 -7.62 20.65
N ILE A 84 1.68 -8.04 21.34
CA ILE A 84 2.98 -8.35 20.75
C ILE A 84 2.96 -9.77 20.16
N GLY A 85 3.61 -9.97 19.02
CA GLY A 85 3.65 -11.28 18.33
C GLY A 85 2.45 -11.56 17.43
N GLN A 86 1.53 -10.61 17.27
CA GLN A 86 0.42 -10.66 16.31
C GLN A 86 0.54 -9.50 15.32
N LEU A 87 -0.02 -9.65 14.11
CA LEU A 87 -0.01 -8.61 13.06
C LEU A 87 -0.92 -7.43 13.44
N THR A 88 -0.46 -6.60 14.37
CA THR A 88 -1.18 -5.43 14.89
C THR A 88 -0.37 -4.17 14.65
N PHE A 89 -1.05 -3.02 14.57
CA PHE A 89 -0.35 -1.74 14.51
C PHE A 89 0.42 -1.44 15.80
N TYR A 90 -0.08 -1.93 16.95
CA TYR A 90 0.64 -1.85 18.21
C TYR A 90 1.98 -2.58 18.14
N PHE A 91 2.00 -3.82 17.63
CA PHE A 91 3.26 -4.58 17.52
C PHE A 91 4.24 -3.91 16.58
N ALA A 92 3.78 -3.43 15.42
CA ALA A 92 4.62 -2.69 14.48
C ALA A 92 5.19 -1.41 15.11
N ALA A 93 4.37 -0.64 15.82
CA ALA A 93 4.83 0.57 16.50
C ALA A 93 5.90 0.28 17.54
N ARG A 94 5.68 -0.76 18.37
CA ARG A 94 6.64 -1.20 19.40
C ARG A 94 7.93 -1.75 18.78
N LYS A 95 7.86 -2.45 17.65
CA LYS A 95 9.03 -2.98 16.95
C LYS A 95 9.87 -1.88 16.29
N LEU A 96 9.22 -0.85 15.75
CA LEU A 96 9.87 0.29 15.10
C LEU A 96 10.32 1.38 16.09
N GLY A 97 9.78 1.38 17.31
CA GLY A 97 9.99 2.46 18.29
C GLY A 97 9.35 3.79 17.86
N LEU A 98 8.35 3.75 16.97
CA LEU A 98 7.71 4.88 16.34
C LEU A 98 6.21 4.61 16.18
N PHE A 99 5.43 5.65 15.87
CA PHE A 99 4.00 5.56 15.53
C PHE A 99 3.03 5.13 16.65
N GLU A 100 3.46 5.17 17.91
CA GLU A 100 2.60 4.76 19.04
C GLU A 100 1.31 5.59 19.10
N ALA A 101 1.41 6.91 18.94
CA ALA A 101 0.26 7.82 18.95
C ALA A 101 -0.75 7.50 17.84
N GLU A 102 -0.26 7.14 16.65
CA GLU A 102 -1.10 6.77 15.52
C GLU A 102 -1.76 5.41 15.69
N ALA A 103 -1.03 4.42 16.23
CA ALA A 103 -1.57 3.11 16.57
C ALA A 103 -2.66 3.25 17.65
N ASP A 104 -2.41 4.04 18.69
CA ASP A 104 -3.40 4.33 19.73
C ASP A 104 -4.61 5.08 19.20
N ALA A 105 -4.43 6.06 18.32
CA ALA A 105 -5.53 6.77 17.67
C ALA A 105 -6.37 5.85 16.77
N PHE A 106 -5.77 4.83 16.14
CA PHE A 106 -6.49 3.81 15.40
C PHE A 106 -7.29 2.91 16.35
N THR A 107 -6.67 2.37 17.39
CA THR A 107 -7.35 1.54 18.41
C THR A 107 -8.50 2.28 19.09
N ALA A 108 -8.29 3.53 19.49
CA ALA A 108 -9.33 4.36 20.10
C ALA A 108 -10.52 4.56 19.16
N TYR A 109 -10.28 4.72 17.85
CA TYR A 109 -11.36 4.82 16.87
C TYR A 109 -12.16 3.50 16.75
N ILE A 110 -11.48 2.36 16.71
CA ILE A 110 -12.14 1.03 16.67
C ILE A 110 -13.03 0.79 17.88
N LEU A 111 -12.55 1.15 19.08
CA LEU A 111 -13.31 1.05 20.33
C LEU A 111 -14.51 2.01 20.35
N LYS A 112 -14.28 3.31 20.08
CA LYS A 112 -15.34 4.33 20.06
C LYS A 112 -16.46 3.99 19.07
N SER A 113 -16.09 3.34 17.97
CA SER A 113 -17.01 2.97 16.90
C SER A 113 -17.73 1.64 17.14
N LYS A 114 -17.52 0.97 18.29
CA LYS A 114 -18.10 -0.34 18.64
C LYS A 114 -17.75 -1.49 17.68
N ILE A 115 -16.74 -1.31 16.82
CA ILE A 115 -16.30 -2.34 15.87
C ILE A 115 -15.80 -3.57 16.65
N ARG A 116 -15.02 -3.35 17.71
CA ARG A 116 -14.55 -4.44 18.59
C ARG A 116 -15.71 -5.16 19.28
N ASP A 117 -16.72 -4.42 19.71
CA ASP A 117 -17.90 -4.99 20.36
C ASP A 117 -18.68 -5.88 19.39
N LYS A 118 -18.90 -5.43 18.15
CA LYS A 118 -19.48 -6.26 17.09
C LYS A 118 -18.65 -7.52 16.85
N ARG A 119 -17.33 -7.40 16.76
CA ARG A 119 -16.43 -8.54 16.56
C ARG A 119 -16.57 -9.58 17.67
N ASN A 120 -16.62 -9.13 18.92
CA ASN A 120 -16.69 -9.99 20.09
C ASN A 120 -18.06 -10.66 20.22
N ARG A 121 -19.13 -9.95 19.84
CA ARG A 121 -20.51 -10.39 20.03
C ARG A 121 -21.06 -11.22 18.86
N ASP A 122 -20.80 -10.79 17.63
CA ASP A 122 -21.52 -11.27 16.45
C ASP A 122 -20.63 -12.03 15.46
N VAL A 123 -19.32 -11.73 15.42
CA VAL A 123 -18.42 -12.24 14.37
C VAL A 123 -17.54 -13.41 14.83
N SER A 124 -16.64 -13.18 15.79
CA SER A 124 -15.51 -14.08 16.07
C SER A 124 -15.61 -14.77 17.43
N HIS A 125 -15.80 -14.02 18.51
CA HIS A 125 -15.84 -14.60 19.87
C HIS A 125 -17.24 -15.03 20.31
N LYS A 126 -18.28 -14.51 19.65
CA LYS A 126 -19.70 -14.81 19.88
C LYS A 126 -20.10 -14.83 21.34
N GLN A 127 -19.63 -13.83 22.10
CA GLN A 127 -19.91 -13.70 23.52
C GLN A 127 -21.42 -13.56 23.74
N LEU A 128 -21.98 -14.49 24.51
CA LEU A 128 -23.40 -14.46 24.87
C LEU A 128 -23.61 -13.49 26.03
N PRO A 129 -24.59 -12.57 25.95
CA PRO A 129 -24.99 -11.82 27.13
C PRO A 129 -25.56 -12.80 28.16
N GLY A 130 -25.27 -12.56 29.44
CA GLY A 130 -25.81 -13.38 30.54
C GLY A 130 -27.34 -13.31 30.68
N GLU A 131 -27.99 -12.31 30.07
CA GLU A 131 -29.44 -12.13 30.07
C GLU A 131 -29.99 -12.16 28.63
N ALA A 132 -31.06 -12.95 28.41
CA ALA A 132 -31.68 -13.16 27.10
C ALA A 132 -32.18 -11.88 26.41
N ASN A 133 -32.70 -10.90 27.17
CA ASN A 133 -33.30 -9.69 26.61
C ASN A 133 -32.30 -8.63 26.09
N LYS A 134 -30.99 -8.87 26.23
CA LYS A 134 -29.93 -7.97 25.73
C LYS A 134 -29.41 -8.37 24.33
N GLN A 135 -30.02 -9.36 23.68
CA GLN A 135 -29.61 -9.85 22.36
C GLN A 135 -30.07 -8.96 21.17
N THR A 136 -29.64 -7.70 21.11
CA THR A 136 -29.79 -6.82 19.93
C THR A 136 -28.63 -6.93 18.93
N TYR A 137 -28.91 -7.18 17.65
CA TYR A 137 -27.90 -7.14 16.59
C TYR A 137 -27.16 -5.80 16.58
N LEU A 138 -25.81 -5.83 16.57
CA LEU A 138 -25.02 -4.61 16.53
C LEU A 138 -24.64 -4.29 15.07
N HIS A 139 -25.32 -3.30 14.50
CA HIS A 139 -25.01 -2.80 13.16
C HIS A 139 -23.87 -1.78 13.20
N ILE A 140 -22.88 -1.92 12.32
CA ILE A 140 -21.85 -0.91 12.09
C ILE A 140 -22.09 -0.30 10.71
N GLU A 141 -22.30 1.01 10.68
CA GLU A 141 -22.56 1.73 9.44
C GLU A 141 -21.38 1.65 8.46
N TYR A 142 -21.69 1.59 7.17
CA TYR A 142 -20.70 1.61 6.08
C TYR A 142 -19.68 2.76 6.22
N ARG A 143 -20.13 3.97 6.56
CA ARG A 143 -19.25 5.15 6.70
C ARG A 143 -18.23 4.97 7.83
N VAL A 144 -18.60 4.26 8.89
CA VAL A 144 -17.73 3.95 10.02
C VAL A 144 -16.63 2.98 9.59
N LEU A 145 -16.98 1.92 8.85
CA LEU A 145 -16.02 0.97 8.29
C LEU A 145 -15.08 1.61 7.27
N LEU A 146 -15.60 2.43 6.35
CA LEU A 146 -14.78 3.17 5.39
C LEU A 146 -13.73 4.03 6.09
N ARG A 147 -14.13 4.77 7.14
CA ARG A 147 -13.20 5.59 7.93
C ARG A 147 -12.17 4.73 8.68
N ALA A 148 -12.55 3.55 9.16
CA ALA A 148 -11.61 2.61 9.79
C ALA A 148 -10.56 2.12 8.78
N VAL A 149 -10.98 1.67 7.59
CA VAL A 149 -10.08 1.25 6.50
C VAL A 149 -9.15 2.40 6.09
N ALA A 150 -9.68 3.61 5.93
CA ALA A 150 -8.88 4.78 5.57
C ALA A 150 -7.83 5.12 6.65
N ARG A 151 -8.16 4.97 7.94
CA ARG A 151 -7.20 5.15 9.04
C ARG A 151 -6.12 4.08 9.03
N ALA A 152 -6.49 2.81 8.85
CA ALA A 152 -5.54 1.71 8.72
C ALA A 152 -4.57 1.93 7.53
N LEU A 153 -5.10 2.27 6.36
CA LEU A 153 -4.31 2.59 5.17
C LEU A 153 -3.38 3.78 5.40
N ARG A 154 -3.85 4.85 6.04
CA ARG A 154 -3.03 6.02 6.34
C ARG A 154 -1.86 5.66 7.26
N LEU A 155 -2.09 4.86 8.29
CA LEU A 155 -1.05 4.39 9.19
C LEU A 155 -0.05 3.50 8.44
N MET A 156 -0.53 2.54 7.66
CA MET A 156 0.32 1.68 6.84
C MET A 156 1.21 2.47 5.88
N LYS A 157 0.66 3.48 5.19
CA LYS A 157 1.45 4.36 4.30
C LYS A 157 2.55 5.13 5.03
N ARG A 158 2.31 5.54 6.29
CA ARG A 158 3.32 6.22 7.10
C ARG A 158 4.42 5.26 7.55
N ILE A 159 4.05 4.05 7.95
CA ILE A 159 5.01 2.97 8.24
C ILE A 159 5.85 2.66 7.01
N ASP A 160 5.23 2.49 5.84
CA ASP A 160 5.94 2.25 4.58
C ASP A 160 6.85 3.41 4.19
N ARG A 161 6.43 4.67 4.38
CA ARG A 161 7.32 5.81 4.11
C ARG A 161 8.56 5.80 4.99
N HIS A 162 8.45 5.31 6.21
CA HIS A 162 9.60 5.17 7.10
C HIS A 162 10.51 4.01 6.68
N VAL A 163 9.92 2.83 6.44
CA VAL A 163 10.63 1.57 6.16
C VAL A 163 11.18 1.53 4.73
N LEU A 164 10.34 1.78 3.73
CA LEU A 164 10.71 1.77 2.31
C LEU A 164 11.39 3.08 1.88
N GLY A 165 11.08 4.19 2.55
CA GLY A 165 11.63 5.49 2.20
C GLY A 165 10.86 6.22 1.09
N PRO A 166 11.54 7.09 0.33
CA PRO A 166 10.94 7.96 -0.67
C PRO A 166 10.13 7.25 -1.77
N CYS A 167 10.38 5.97 -2.03
CA CYS A 167 9.60 5.21 -3.00
C CYS A 167 8.17 4.91 -2.55
N ALA A 168 7.86 4.94 -1.26
CA ALA A 168 6.57 4.52 -0.72
C ALA A 168 5.35 5.19 -1.39
N PRO A 169 5.31 6.52 -1.59
CA PRO A 169 4.17 7.18 -2.23
C PRO A 169 3.94 6.70 -3.68
N PHE A 170 5.02 6.41 -4.42
CA PHE A 170 4.98 5.97 -5.82
C PHE A 170 4.42 4.55 -5.92
N VAL A 171 4.95 3.62 -5.12
CA VAL A 171 4.44 2.24 -5.13
C VAL A 171 2.98 2.15 -4.65
N TRP A 172 2.57 3.00 -3.70
CA TRP A 172 1.16 3.07 -3.28
C TRP A 172 0.25 3.71 -4.35
N LYS A 173 0.78 4.60 -5.19
CA LYS A 173 0.06 5.15 -6.35
C LYS A 173 -0.15 4.06 -7.40
N GLU A 174 0.88 3.26 -7.70
CA GLU A 174 0.76 2.12 -8.62
C GLU A 174 -0.20 1.05 -8.08
N ALA A 175 -0.09 0.68 -6.81
CA ALA A 175 -1.01 -0.25 -6.16
C ALA A 175 -2.46 0.24 -6.26
N ARG A 176 -2.69 1.55 -6.08
CA ARG A 176 -4.02 2.15 -6.20
C ARG A 176 -4.60 2.00 -7.61
N LYS A 177 -3.80 2.10 -8.68
CA LYS A 177 -4.30 1.92 -10.06
C LYS A 177 -4.92 0.54 -10.25
N ARG A 178 -4.27 -0.48 -9.68
CA ARG A 178 -4.64 -1.91 -9.79
C ARG A 178 -5.71 -2.36 -8.78
N ARG A 179 -6.26 -1.46 -7.97
CA ARG A 179 -7.15 -1.83 -6.85
C ARG A 179 -8.44 -2.53 -7.27
N TYR A 180 -8.87 -2.38 -8.53
CA TYR A 180 -10.05 -3.06 -9.08
C TYR A 180 -9.69 -4.33 -9.86
N ASP A 181 -8.40 -4.58 -10.07
CA ASP A 181 -7.89 -5.82 -10.65
C ASP A 181 -7.73 -6.80 -9.49
N PHE A 182 -8.85 -7.41 -9.08
CA PHE A 182 -8.88 -8.28 -7.91
C PHE A 182 -7.90 -9.44 -8.07
N LEU A 183 -6.78 -9.37 -7.34
CA LEU A 183 -5.83 -10.47 -7.20
C LEU A 183 -6.35 -11.46 -6.15
N SER A 184 -6.13 -12.75 -6.40
CA SER A 184 -6.41 -13.81 -5.43
C SER A 184 -5.13 -14.60 -5.12
N PRO A 185 -4.62 -14.59 -3.87
CA PRO A 185 -5.15 -13.85 -2.70
C PRO A 185 -4.74 -12.36 -2.71
N PRO A 186 -5.62 -11.44 -2.25
CA PRO A 186 -5.31 -10.01 -2.20
C PRO A 186 -4.07 -9.69 -1.35
N ARG A 187 -3.89 -10.39 -0.23
CA ARG A 187 -2.72 -10.28 0.65
C ARG A 187 -1.40 -10.32 -0.11
N ALA A 188 -1.25 -11.27 -1.04
CA ALA A 188 -0.01 -11.43 -1.80
C ALA A 188 0.28 -10.19 -2.66
N GLY A 189 -0.73 -9.65 -3.33
CA GLY A 189 -0.60 -8.43 -4.13
C GLY A 189 -0.12 -7.24 -3.30
N TYR A 190 -0.65 -7.07 -2.09
CA TYR A 190 -0.21 -5.99 -1.22
C TYR A 190 1.17 -6.24 -0.60
N MET A 191 1.52 -7.48 -0.24
CA MET A 191 2.89 -7.81 0.22
C MET A 191 3.95 -7.44 -0.82
N LEU A 192 3.63 -7.57 -2.11
CA LEU A 192 4.51 -7.27 -3.25
C LEU A 192 4.56 -5.80 -3.66
N VAL A 193 3.83 -4.90 -3.00
CA VAL A 193 3.82 -3.45 -3.29
C VAL A 193 5.22 -2.84 -3.45
N PRO A 194 6.22 -3.15 -2.60
CA PRO A 194 7.57 -2.59 -2.74
C PRO A 194 8.28 -2.94 -4.06
N TYR A 195 7.81 -3.98 -4.76
CA TYR A 195 8.41 -4.50 -6.00
C TYR A 195 7.61 -4.13 -7.25
N LEU A 196 6.63 -3.21 -7.13
CA LEU A 196 5.84 -2.77 -8.27
C LEU A 196 6.69 -1.97 -9.27
N ASN A 197 6.41 -2.20 -10.55
CA ASN A 197 7.02 -1.46 -11.66
C ASN A 197 6.69 0.03 -11.64
N LEU A 198 7.74 0.85 -11.55
CA LEU A 198 7.71 2.30 -11.58
C LEU A 198 8.31 2.83 -12.89
N SER A 199 7.79 3.96 -13.37
CA SER A 199 8.32 4.57 -14.59
C SER A 199 9.75 5.08 -14.39
N PRO A 200 10.55 5.23 -15.46
CA PRO A 200 11.88 5.84 -15.37
C PRO A 200 11.88 7.21 -14.68
N GLU A 201 10.87 8.04 -14.95
CA GLU A 201 10.73 9.38 -14.37
C GLU A 201 10.46 9.33 -12.86
N GLU A 202 9.58 8.41 -12.44
CA GLU A 202 9.30 8.20 -11.01
C GLU A 202 10.55 7.72 -10.27
N ARG A 203 11.35 6.83 -10.88
CA ARG A 203 12.61 6.36 -10.30
C ARG A 203 13.66 7.46 -10.17
N VAL A 204 13.77 8.37 -11.14
CA VAL A 204 14.63 9.55 -11.03
C VAL A 204 14.19 10.43 -9.85
N GLN A 205 12.89 10.69 -9.69
CA GLN A 205 12.36 11.45 -8.55
C GLN A 205 12.65 10.78 -7.21
N ILE A 206 12.55 9.45 -7.14
CA ILE A 206 12.89 8.68 -5.95
C ILE A 206 14.36 8.85 -5.59
N VAL A 207 15.27 8.68 -6.56
CA VAL A 207 16.71 8.82 -6.33
C VAL A 207 17.06 10.23 -5.85
N LEU A 208 16.48 11.28 -6.42
CA LEU A 208 16.66 12.65 -5.95
C LEU A 208 16.25 12.81 -4.48
N GLN A 209 15.10 12.27 -4.09
CA GLN A 209 14.64 12.33 -2.70
C GLN A 209 15.51 11.48 -1.76
N GLU A 210 15.95 10.29 -2.19
CA GLU A 210 16.82 9.44 -1.39
C GLU A 210 18.21 10.03 -1.18
N LEU A 211 18.75 10.75 -2.17
CA LEU A 211 19.99 11.51 -2.04
C LEU A 211 19.83 12.66 -1.05
N ALA A 212 18.74 13.42 -1.14
CA ALA A 212 18.42 14.49 -0.18
C ALA A 212 18.27 13.96 1.26
N GLU A 213 17.70 12.76 1.42
CA GLU A 213 17.55 12.07 2.71
C GLU A 213 18.78 11.25 3.12
N LYS A 214 19.86 11.25 2.33
CA LYS A 214 21.08 10.45 2.55
C LYS A 214 20.82 8.95 2.75
N ARG A 215 19.76 8.43 2.11
CA ARG A 215 19.35 7.01 2.15
C ARG A 215 20.03 6.15 1.09
N THR A 216 20.37 6.76 -0.05
CA THR A 216 21.03 6.08 -1.17
C THR A 216 22.39 6.70 -1.45
N ARG A 217 23.28 5.88 -2.04
CA ARG A 217 24.55 6.32 -2.60
C ARG A 217 24.62 5.91 -4.06
N LEU A 218 25.25 6.77 -4.86
CA LEU A 218 25.60 6.44 -6.23
C LEU A 218 26.93 5.68 -6.22
N THR A 219 27.01 4.61 -6.99
CA THR A 219 28.23 3.80 -7.16
C THR A 219 28.79 3.99 -8.56
N GLU A 220 30.12 4.02 -8.69
CA GLU A 220 30.75 3.99 -10.00
C GLU A 220 30.52 2.64 -10.66
N GLU A 221 29.97 2.66 -11.87
CA GLU A 221 29.78 1.49 -12.72
C GLU A 221 30.61 1.64 -14.00
N PRO A 222 31.45 0.66 -14.33
CA PRO A 222 32.15 0.64 -15.60
C PRO A 222 31.15 0.37 -16.73
N THR A 223 31.26 1.12 -17.82
CA THR A 223 30.40 0.97 -19.00
C THR A 223 31.14 1.38 -20.27
N MET A 224 30.53 1.16 -21.43
CA MET A 224 30.99 1.70 -22.70
C MET A 224 30.04 2.83 -23.13
N ILE A 225 30.57 4.02 -23.43
CA ILE A 225 29.81 5.12 -24.02
C ILE A 225 30.31 5.32 -25.43
N ASN A 226 29.44 5.14 -26.43
CA ASN A 226 29.80 5.25 -27.85
C ASN A 226 31.06 4.44 -28.21
N GLY A 227 31.19 3.23 -27.64
CA GLY A 227 32.32 2.33 -27.88
C GLY A 227 33.61 2.66 -27.11
N LYS A 228 33.60 3.65 -26.22
CA LYS A 228 34.76 4.00 -25.36
C LYS A 228 34.52 3.59 -23.91
N PRO A 229 35.52 3.00 -23.20
CA PRO A 229 35.40 2.72 -21.78
C PRO A 229 35.18 4.00 -20.98
N ALA A 230 34.15 4.00 -20.13
CA ALA A 230 33.81 5.08 -19.23
C ALA A 230 33.39 4.52 -17.87
N LYS A 231 33.38 5.40 -16.87
CA LYS A 231 32.77 5.13 -15.58
C LYS A 231 31.67 6.14 -15.35
N ILE A 232 30.51 5.67 -14.91
CA ILE A 232 29.40 6.55 -14.58
C ILE A 232 28.88 6.24 -13.19
N LEU A 233 28.30 7.24 -12.53
CA LEU A 233 27.64 7.04 -11.25
C LEU A 233 26.24 6.46 -11.48
N ALA A 234 25.87 5.42 -10.73
CA ALA A 234 24.58 4.77 -10.84
C ALA A 234 23.96 4.48 -9.47
N CYS A 235 22.64 4.60 -9.39
CA CYS A 235 21.83 3.98 -8.37
C CYS A 235 21.33 2.63 -8.89
N LYS A 236 22.01 1.55 -8.48
CA LYS A 236 21.68 0.19 -8.94
C LYS A 236 20.26 -0.24 -8.61
N GLN A 237 19.82 0.01 -7.38
CA GLN A 237 18.48 -0.36 -6.90
C GLN A 237 17.37 0.19 -7.82
N TRP A 238 17.52 1.43 -8.28
CA TRP A 238 16.52 2.12 -9.09
C TRP A 238 16.85 2.13 -10.58
N GLY A 239 17.97 1.56 -11.02
CA GLY A 239 18.40 1.63 -12.42
C GLY A 239 18.45 3.05 -12.96
N VAL A 240 19.01 3.97 -12.17
CA VAL A 240 19.18 5.38 -12.54
C VAL A 240 20.67 5.67 -12.64
N ILE A 241 21.09 6.41 -13.66
CA ILE A 241 22.48 6.79 -13.90
C ILE A 241 22.64 8.31 -13.90
N VAL A 242 23.85 8.79 -13.60
CA VAL A 242 24.25 10.19 -13.81
C VAL A 242 24.94 10.28 -15.15
N LEU A 243 24.45 11.18 -15.99
CA LEU A 243 25.05 11.47 -17.28
C LEU A 243 25.15 12.99 -17.45
N GLY A 244 26.39 13.50 -17.47
CA GLY A 244 26.64 14.94 -17.34
C GLY A 244 26.05 15.48 -16.02
N ASN A 245 25.15 16.45 -16.13
CA ASN A 245 24.45 17.05 -14.99
C ASN A 245 23.03 16.48 -14.76
N ALA A 246 22.63 15.45 -15.50
CA ALA A 246 21.28 14.89 -15.45
C ALA A 246 21.25 13.47 -14.86
N LEU A 247 20.15 13.14 -14.18
CA LEU A 247 19.80 11.77 -13.80
C LEU A 247 18.88 11.16 -14.86
N LEU A 248 19.22 9.96 -15.32
CA LEU A 248 18.46 9.23 -16.34
C LEU A 248 18.03 7.87 -15.81
N GLY A 249 16.73 7.58 -15.89
CA GLY A 249 16.19 6.25 -15.60
C GLY A 249 16.34 5.31 -16.79
N LEU A 250 16.96 4.15 -16.58
CA LEU A 250 17.13 3.12 -17.61
C LEU A 250 15.87 2.29 -17.80
N GLY A 251 15.67 1.66 -18.96
CA GLY A 251 14.50 0.80 -19.21
C GLY A 251 14.42 -0.44 -18.29
N SER A 252 15.55 -0.95 -17.81
CA SER A 252 15.63 -2.09 -16.90
C SER A 252 15.98 -1.65 -15.47
N TYR A 253 15.33 -2.26 -14.48
CA TYR A 253 15.66 -2.10 -13.06
C TYR A 253 15.21 -3.32 -12.24
N PRO A 254 15.91 -3.68 -11.13
CA PRO A 254 17.18 -3.10 -10.68
C PRO A 254 18.32 -3.34 -11.69
N LEU A 255 19.31 -2.46 -11.71
CA LEU A 255 20.46 -2.55 -12.61
C LEU A 255 21.40 -3.67 -12.15
N ILE A 256 21.48 -4.74 -12.96
CA ILE A 256 22.40 -5.86 -12.74
C ILE A 256 23.78 -5.54 -13.36
N LYS A 257 23.79 -5.04 -14.60
CA LYS A 257 25.00 -4.69 -15.36
C LYS A 257 24.68 -3.59 -16.37
N LEU A 258 25.67 -2.73 -16.67
CA LEU A 258 25.56 -1.66 -17.65
C LEU A 258 26.62 -1.81 -18.74
N ASP A 259 26.29 -2.49 -19.83
CA ASP A 259 27.28 -2.87 -20.84
C ASP A 259 27.62 -1.76 -21.84
N ASN A 260 26.62 -1.08 -22.40
CA ASN A 260 26.82 -0.07 -23.43
C ASN A 260 25.71 0.98 -23.40
N LEU A 261 26.09 2.24 -23.57
CA LEU A 261 25.21 3.39 -23.76
C LEU A 261 25.53 4.03 -25.12
N GLN A 262 24.54 4.05 -26.00
CA GLN A 262 24.58 4.84 -27.23
C GLN A 262 23.99 6.21 -26.94
N MET A 263 24.79 7.25 -27.11
CA MET A 263 24.34 8.64 -27.05
C MET A 263 24.26 9.20 -28.47
N GLY A 264 23.16 9.88 -28.78
CA GLY A 264 23.04 10.65 -30.02
C GLY A 264 24.21 11.62 -30.13
N GLU A 265 24.80 11.72 -31.32
CA GLU A 265 25.82 12.73 -31.60
C GLU A 265 25.22 14.13 -31.32
N PRO A 266 26.01 15.08 -30.77
CA PRO A 266 25.56 16.46 -30.72
C PRO A 266 25.21 16.89 -32.14
N SER A 267 23.98 17.34 -32.37
CA SER A 267 23.57 17.92 -33.65
C SER A 267 24.44 19.16 -33.90
N ASP A 268 25.28 19.12 -34.93
CA ASP A 268 26.07 20.23 -35.46
C ASP A 268 25.19 21.32 -36.13
N ASP A 269 24.05 21.68 -35.53
CA ASP A 269 23.20 22.78 -36.01
C ASP A 269 23.61 24.12 -35.38
N ALA A 270 24.90 24.30 -35.13
CA ALA A 270 25.48 25.53 -34.60
C ALA A 270 26.73 25.97 -35.37
N GLU A 271 26.80 25.75 -36.68
CA GLU A 271 27.77 26.43 -37.54
C GLU A 271 27.25 26.53 -38.97
N GLY A 272 26.78 27.71 -39.37
CA GLY A 272 26.35 27.94 -40.75
C GLY A 272 25.41 29.13 -40.96
N ALA A 273 25.72 30.30 -40.39
CA ALA A 273 25.21 31.53 -41.00
C ALA A 273 25.99 31.74 -42.30
N PRO A 274 25.37 31.74 -43.50
CA PRO A 274 26.10 32.12 -44.70
C PRO A 274 26.36 33.63 -44.64
N ALA A 275 27.65 33.96 -44.53
CA ALA A 275 28.18 35.23 -44.97
C ALA A 275 27.75 35.50 -46.42
N GLY A 276 27.40 36.75 -46.69
CA GLY A 276 26.68 37.19 -47.89
C GLY A 276 27.32 36.85 -49.23
N ALA A 277 26.50 37.02 -50.27
CA ALA A 277 26.96 37.17 -51.64
C ALA A 277 26.66 38.61 -52.12
N PRO A 278 27.61 39.27 -52.81
CA PRO A 278 27.46 40.60 -53.41
C PRO A 278 26.87 40.52 -54.83
N GLY A 279 26.25 41.61 -55.30
CA GLY A 279 25.88 41.83 -56.69
C GLY A 279 24.39 41.97 -56.92
#